data_AF-A0A954S474-F1
#
_entry.id   AF-A0A954S474-F1
#
_cell.length_a   1.000
_cell.length_b   1.000
_cell.length_c   1.000
_cell.angle_alpha   90.00
_cell.angle_beta   90.00
_cell.angle_gamma   90.00
#
_symmetry.space_group_name_H-M   'P 1'
#
loop_
_entity.id
_entity.type
_entity.pdbx_description
1 polymer ?
#
loop_
_entity_poly.entity_id
_entity_poly.type
_entity_poly.pdbx_seq_one_letter_code
_entity_poly.pdbx_strand_id
1 'polypeptide(L)'
;MIVSPDETLTDTPATPSLALATEEHLSTEKLAKEEPASLPEETKKEEGTPADFSTEKDSTKGETSAPAEELPEQIELTPEIVEDEAVRNDFMLRLAVVLLAVLVACTEINETTTLVHVKTGQYLGGHGILPPRTDVFSHSATELPWVNLSWLFDLFSAAGFAVGGAVALTVLKAIAAGVTFYFLLKATRRDVPTWWASICMGLALIVCAEQFTLEPKLITLLGLALTLWLITRWQNGGSSAKLWGLIVVFVFWSNMDPRAYLGLVVLMLLTFGELIAVFAGRSILNDDSKRSHLWLIVPISLVAFLIN
;
A
#
# COMPACT_ATOMS: atom_id res chain seq x y z
N MET A 1 23.08 -56.31 -16.88
CA MET A 1 22.69 -57.28 -15.84
C MET A 1 22.29 -56.46 -14.62
N ILE A 2 21.00 -56.12 -14.47
CA ILE A 2 19.92 -56.93 -13.86
C ILE A 2 20.07 -56.84 -12.33
N VAL A 3 19.36 -55.96 -11.62
CA VAL A 3 17.92 -55.92 -11.22
C VAL A 3 17.77 -56.34 -9.75
N SER A 4 16.84 -55.66 -9.07
CA SER A 4 16.33 -55.78 -7.70
C SER A 4 16.05 -57.21 -7.18
N PRO A 5 15.72 -57.31 -5.88
CA PRO A 5 14.33 -57.64 -5.48
C PRO A 5 13.81 -56.62 -4.44
N ASP A 6 12.64 -56.00 -4.62
CA ASP A 6 11.24 -56.47 -4.51
C ASP A 6 10.70 -56.52 -3.07
N GLU A 7 9.50 -55.97 -2.93
CA GLU A 7 8.73 -55.61 -1.73
C GLU A 7 8.26 -56.81 -0.89
N THR A 8 7.96 -56.61 0.40
CA THR A 8 6.56 -56.63 0.91
C THR A 8 6.49 -56.43 2.43
N LEU A 9 5.45 -55.66 2.81
CA LEU A 9 5.02 -55.20 4.14
C LEU A 9 4.41 -56.30 5.04
N THR A 10 4.10 -55.87 6.27
CA THR A 10 3.29 -56.47 7.38
C THR A 10 4.16 -57.02 8.52
N ASP A 11 3.96 -56.78 9.81
CA ASP A 11 2.92 -56.08 10.58
C ASP A 11 3.47 -55.81 12.00
N THR A 12 3.02 -54.72 12.64
CA THR A 12 2.97 -54.39 14.10
C THR A 12 4.04 -54.87 15.13
N PRO A 13 4.36 -54.03 16.15
CA PRO A 13 3.69 -54.28 17.43
C PRO A 13 3.25 -53.02 18.18
N ALA A 14 2.05 -53.12 18.76
CA ALA A 14 1.46 -52.19 19.71
C ALA A 14 2.21 -52.16 21.05
N THR A 15 2.38 -50.97 21.59
CA THR A 15 2.98 -50.66 22.91
C THR A 15 1.95 -50.91 24.03
N PRO A 16 2.37 -51.39 25.22
CA PRO A 16 1.45 -51.74 26.30
C PRO A 16 1.05 -50.54 27.19
N SER A 17 -0.05 -50.80 27.90
CA SER A 17 -0.73 -49.99 28.91
C SER A 17 -0.05 -49.98 30.29
N LEU A 18 -0.42 -48.98 31.11
CA LEU A 18 -0.71 -48.99 32.57
C LEU A 18 0.18 -48.19 33.56
N ALA A 19 -0.57 -47.54 34.48
CA ALA A 19 -0.28 -47.00 35.82
C ALA A 19 0.00 -45.48 35.92
N LEU A 20 -0.95 -44.64 36.35
CA LEU A 20 -1.52 -44.40 37.71
C LEU A 20 -0.61 -43.55 38.62
N ALA A 21 -1.10 -42.34 38.95
CA ALA A 21 -0.93 -41.54 40.19
C ALA A 21 -0.99 -40.02 39.84
N THR A 22 -1.68 -39.07 40.50
CA THR A 22 -2.56 -38.98 41.68
C THR A 22 -3.05 -37.51 41.74
N GLU A 23 -4.35 -37.27 41.92
CA GLU A 23 -5.04 -36.17 42.67
C GLU A 23 -4.82 -34.67 42.30
N GLU A 24 -5.67 -33.69 42.63
CA GLU A 24 -7.08 -33.50 43.04
C GLU A 24 -7.22 -31.96 43.28
N HIS A 25 -8.44 -31.43 43.49
CA HIS A 25 -8.91 -30.04 43.70
C HIS A 25 -9.43 -29.33 42.44
N LEU A 26 -10.72 -29.46 42.04
CA LEU A 26 -11.99 -29.06 42.71
C LEU A 26 -12.09 -27.51 42.84
N SER A 27 -12.75 -26.82 41.89
CA SER A 27 -14.13 -26.24 41.92
C SER A 27 -14.28 -25.11 42.97
N THR A 28 -14.91 -23.96 42.77
CA THR A 28 -16.17 -23.51 42.13
C THR A 28 -16.16 -21.96 42.23
N GLU A 29 -16.44 -21.18 41.19
CA GLU A 29 -17.76 -20.64 40.82
C GLU A 29 -18.32 -19.49 41.72
N LYS A 30 -18.59 -18.34 41.06
CA LYS A 30 -19.72 -17.39 41.23
C LYS A 30 -19.71 -16.24 42.27
N LEU A 31 -19.77 -15.03 41.68
CA LEU A 31 -20.88 -14.04 41.73
C LEU A 31 -20.87 -12.87 42.74
N ALA A 32 -21.20 -11.70 42.17
CA ALA A 32 -21.82 -10.50 42.75
C ALA A 32 -20.92 -9.59 43.62
N LYS A 33 -21.12 -8.28 43.78
CA LYS A 33 -21.87 -7.14 43.21
C LYS A 33 -21.66 -6.02 44.26
N GLU A 34 -21.70 -4.75 43.87
CA GLU A 34 -21.95 -3.52 44.69
C GLU A 34 -20.81 -2.47 44.77
N GLU A 35 -21.04 -1.35 44.08
CA GLU A 35 -20.77 0.04 44.51
C GLU A 35 -21.81 0.45 45.60
N PRO A 36 -21.77 1.61 46.28
CA PRO A 36 -20.79 2.72 46.27
C PRO A 36 -20.46 3.28 47.70
N ALA A 37 -19.65 4.36 47.78
CA ALA A 37 -19.86 5.56 48.64
C ALA A 37 -18.62 6.14 49.35
N SER A 38 -18.48 7.46 49.13
CA SER A 38 -18.15 8.56 50.08
C SER A 38 -16.78 8.73 50.74
N LEU A 39 -16.31 9.97 50.59
CA LEU A 39 -15.30 10.77 51.33
C LEU A 39 -15.28 10.57 52.85
N PRO A 40 -14.23 11.09 53.52
CA PRO A 40 -14.51 12.23 54.41
C PRO A 40 -13.49 13.40 54.36
N GLU A 41 -14.05 14.57 54.70
CA GLU A 41 -13.42 15.83 55.13
C GLU A 41 -12.57 15.65 56.41
N GLU A 42 -11.60 16.54 56.66
CA GLU A 42 -11.70 17.51 57.77
C GLU A 42 -10.56 18.54 57.81
N THR A 43 -10.80 19.61 58.56
CA THR A 43 -10.32 20.98 58.38
C THR A 43 -9.60 21.46 59.67
N LYS A 44 -8.77 22.52 59.52
CA LYS A 44 -8.77 23.76 60.35
C LYS A 44 -7.69 23.97 61.45
N LYS A 45 -7.08 25.18 61.39
CA LYS A 45 -6.89 26.25 62.44
C LYS A 45 -5.49 26.89 62.35
N GLU A 46 -5.32 28.17 62.02
CA GLU A 46 -5.66 29.46 62.70
C GLU A 46 -4.52 29.99 63.60
N GLU A 47 -4.03 31.20 63.28
CA GLU A 47 -3.47 32.26 64.16
C GLU A 47 -3.04 33.42 63.23
N GLY A 48 -3.29 34.72 63.42
CA GLY A 48 -3.98 35.58 64.39
C GLY A 48 -3.77 37.05 63.94
N THR A 49 -4.78 37.91 64.10
CA THR A 49 -4.78 39.40 63.88
C THR A 49 -4.70 40.07 65.30
N PRO A 50 -4.53 41.40 65.56
CA PRO A 50 -4.85 42.57 64.71
C PRO A 50 -4.08 43.91 64.88
N ALA A 51 -4.54 44.93 64.10
CA ALA A 51 -4.53 46.40 64.35
C ALA A 51 -3.25 47.20 63.97
N ASP A 52 -3.27 48.43 63.42
CA ASP A 52 -4.34 49.40 63.14
C ASP A 52 -3.85 50.55 62.20
N PHE A 53 -4.82 51.18 61.52
CA PHE A 53 -4.92 52.57 61.03
C PHE A 53 -3.93 53.21 59.99
N SER A 54 -4.41 53.23 58.74
CA SER A 54 -4.66 54.39 57.84
C SER A 54 -3.59 55.46 57.54
N THR A 55 -3.36 55.68 56.23
CA THR A 55 -3.59 57.01 55.61
C THR A 55 -4.05 56.87 54.14
N GLU A 56 -4.92 57.78 53.78
CA GLU A 56 -5.82 57.89 52.62
C GLU A 56 -5.16 58.54 51.37
N LYS A 57 -5.82 58.35 50.20
CA LYS A 57 -5.78 59.14 48.94
C LYS A 57 -4.55 58.96 48.01
N ASP A 58 -4.64 58.91 46.68
CA ASP A 58 -5.73 59.14 45.73
C ASP A 58 -5.32 58.61 44.34
N SER A 59 -6.31 58.28 43.53
CA SER A 59 -6.31 58.15 42.06
C SER A 59 -5.49 57.03 41.41
N THR A 60 -6.16 56.08 40.75
CA THR A 60 -6.23 56.03 39.27
C THR A 60 -7.31 55.02 38.82
N LYS A 61 -8.14 55.52 37.89
CA LYS A 61 -9.15 54.88 37.01
C LYS A 61 -9.21 53.35 36.97
N GLY A 62 -10.44 52.84 37.07
CA GLY A 62 -10.79 51.53 36.58
C GLY A 62 -10.83 51.48 35.05
N GLU A 63 -10.45 50.32 34.52
CA GLU A 63 -10.97 49.78 33.27
C GLU A 63 -10.96 48.25 33.39
N THR A 64 -12.13 47.66 33.15
CA THR A 64 -12.41 46.22 33.15
C THR A 64 -11.53 45.50 32.12
N SER A 65 -10.79 44.46 32.54
CA SER A 65 -10.22 43.47 31.63
C SER A 65 -10.67 42.06 32.05
N ALA A 66 -11.21 41.32 31.08
CA ALA A 66 -11.59 39.92 31.20
C ALA A 66 -10.39 39.07 31.70
N PRO A 67 -10.63 37.91 32.37
CA PRO A 67 -9.54 37.08 32.85
C PRO A 67 -8.68 36.67 31.64
N ALA A 68 -7.40 37.03 31.68
CA ALA A 68 -6.44 36.62 30.68
C ALA A 68 -6.38 35.09 30.71
N GLU A 69 -6.86 34.47 29.63
CA GLU A 69 -6.73 33.05 29.35
C GLU A 69 -5.23 32.75 29.32
N GLU A 70 -4.69 32.16 30.40
CA GLU A 70 -3.29 31.73 30.47
C GLU A 70 -3.03 30.80 29.29
N LEU A 71 -2.22 31.28 28.34
CA LEU A 71 -1.77 30.46 27.22
C LEU A 71 -1.12 29.20 27.80
N PRO A 72 -1.44 28.00 27.27
CA PRO A 72 -0.91 26.75 27.81
C PRO A 72 0.62 26.83 27.89
N GLU A 73 1.18 26.35 29.00
CA GLU A 73 2.63 26.34 29.25
C GLU A 73 3.36 25.86 27.99
N GLN A 74 4.31 26.67 27.49
CA GLN A 74 5.10 26.33 26.32
C GLN A 74 5.92 25.08 26.67
N ILE A 75 5.47 23.93 26.18
CA ILE A 75 6.20 22.67 26.29
C ILE A 75 7.60 22.91 25.67
N GLU A 76 8.64 22.80 26.48
CA GLU A 76 10.01 22.88 25.98
C GLU A 76 10.22 21.74 24.98
N LEU A 77 10.50 22.06 23.71
CA LEU A 77 10.78 21.07 22.67
C LEU A 77 12.10 20.36 23.01
N THR A 78 12.04 19.32 23.84
CA THR A 78 13.14 18.37 24.00
C THR A 78 13.32 17.61 22.68
N PRO A 79 14.56 17.24 22.31
CA PRO A 79 14.85 16.62 21.01
C PRO A 79 14.04 15.34 20.75
N GLU A 80 13.73 14.56 21.79
CA GLU A 80 12.91 13.35 21.70
C GLU A 80 11.46 13.64 21.27
N ILE A 81 10.85 14.71 21.81
CA ILE A 81 9.51 15.15 21.40
C ILE A 81 9.52 15.59 19.92
N VAL A 82 10.55 16.31 19.48
CA VAL A 82 10.67 16.75 18.08
C VAL A 82 10.76 15.56 17.13
N GLU A 83 11.50 14.52 17.50
CA GLU A 83 11.63 13.29 16.70
C GLU A 83 10.30 12.54 16.59
N ASP A 84 9.58 12.35 17.71
CA ASP A 84 8.27 11.70 17.72
C ASP A 84 7.22 12.48 16.91
N GLU A 85 7.22 13.80 17.02
CA GLU A 85 6.36 14.66 16.20
C GLU A 85 6.72 14.60 14.72
N ALA A 86 8.01 14.53 14.39
CA ALA A 86 8.47 14.38 13.00
C ALA A 86 8.04 13.05 12.40
N VAL A 87 8.12 11.93 13.14
CA VAL A 87 7.66 10.62 12.70
C VAL A 87 6.15 10.60 12.47
N ARG A 88 5.38 11.20 13.39
CA ARG A 88 3.91 11.32 13.25
C ARG A 88 3.56 12.19 12.05
N ASN A 89 4.15 13.37 11.93
CA ASN A 89 3.92 14.29 10.82
C ASN A 89 4.29 13.64 9.48
N ASP A 90 5.36 12.85 9.46
CA ASP A 90 5.74 12.11 8.28
C ASP A 90 4.67 11.10 7.83
N PHE A 91 4.21 10.27 8.76
CA PHE A 91 3.13 9.32 8.47
C PHE A 91 1.87 10.03 7.95
N MET A 92 1.51 11.16 8.56
CA MET A 92 0.37 11.98 8.12
C MET A 92 0.60 12.57 6.72
N LEU A 93 1.79 13.05 6.40
CA LEU A 93 2.12 13.57 5.07
C LEU A 93 2.02 12.48 3.99
N ARG A 94 2.53 11.28 4.26
CA ARG A 94 2.40 10.15 3.32
C ARG A 94 0.94 9.79 3.09
N LEU A 95 0.14 9.70 4.15
CA LEU A 95 -1.29 9.44 4.03
C LEU A 95 -2.03 10.57 3.31
N ALA A 96 -1.68 11.82 3.60
CA ALA A 96 -2.27 12.98 2.94
C ALA A 96 -2.02 12.96 1.44
N VAL A 97 -0.81 12.58 0.99
CA VAL A 97 -0.50 12.48 -0.44
C VAL A 97 -1.28 11.34 -1.11
N VAL A 98 -1.42 10.18 -0.46
CA VAL A 98 -2.25 9.08 -0.98
C VAL A 98 -3.71 9.50 -1.07
N LEU A 99 -4.23 10.13 -0.02
CA LEU A 99 -5.60 10.64 0.00
C LEU A 99 -5.81 11.69 -1.08
N LEU A 100 -4.86 12.61 -1.25
CA LEU A 100 -4.91 13.62 -2.30
C LEU A 100 -4.92 12.98 -3.69
N ALA A 101 -4.14 11.91 -3.92
CA ALA A 101 -4.19 11.16 -5.17
C ALA A 101 -5.56 10.53 -5.44
N VAL A 102 -6.20 9.98 -4.41
CA VAL A 102 -7.57 9.45 -4.50
C VAL A 102 -8.56 10.58 -4.83
N LEU A 103 -8.47 11.73 -4.14
CA LEU A 103 -9.36 12.86 -4.35
C LEU A 103 -9.21 13.47 -5.76
N VAL A 104 -7.98 13.64 -6.24
CA VAL A 104 -7.70 14.13 -7.60
C VAL A 104 -8.20 13.15 -8.65
N ALA A 105 -8.14 11.85 -8.37
CA ALA A 105 -8.67 10.82 -9.26
C ALA A 105 -10.22 10.69 -9.20
N CYS A 106 -10.88 11.19 -8.16
CA CYS A 106 -12.34 11.22 -8.00
C CYS A 106 -13.02 12.28 -8.90
N THR A 107 -12.75 12.21 -10.19
CA THR A 107 -13.36 13.06 -11.23
C THR A 107 -14.34 12.26 -12.08
N GLU A 108 -15.28 12.97 -12.70
CA GLU A 108 -16.22 12.36 -13.64
C GLU A 108 -15.49 11.77 -14.86
N ILE A 109 -16.07 10.72 -15.44
CA ILE A 109 -15.54 10.05 -16.62
C ILE A 109 -16.09 10.78 -17.84
N ASN A 110 -15.23 11.57 -18.48
CA ASN A 110 -15.58 12.32 -19.68
C ASN A 110 -15.00 11.71 -20.97
N GLU A 111 -14.18 10.67 -20.84
CA GLU A 111 -13.46 10.09 -21.97
C GLU A 111 -14.30 9.06 -22.73
N THR A 112 -14.50 9.31 -24.02
CA THR A 112 -15.17 8.36 -24.93
C THR A 112 -14.41 7.05 -25.04
N THR A 113 -13.08 7.07 -24.93
CA THR A 113 -12.23 5.86 -24.97
C THR A 113 -12.56 4.89 -23.84
N THR A 114 -12.86 5.39 -22.63
CA THR A 114 -13.30 4.56 -21.51
C THR A 114 -14.60 3.82 -21.82
N LEU A 115 -15.55 4.46 -22.52
CA LEU A 115 -16.80 3.80 -22.93
C LEU A 115 -16.54 2.68 -23.95
N VAL A 116 -15.55 2.84 -24.82
CA VAL A 116 -15.14 1.78 -25.75
C VAL A 116 -14.59 0.57 -24.99
N HIS A 117 -13.76 0.78 -23.96
CA HIS A 117 -13.25 -0.31 -23.11
C HIS A 117 -14.38 -1.07 -22.39
N VAL A 118 -15.33 -0.34 -21.82
CA VAL A 118 -16.53 -0.93 -21.18
C VAL A 118 -17.36 -1.72 -22.19
N LYS A 119 -17.60 -1.15 -23.38
CA LYS A 119 -18.43 -1.80 -24.41
C LYS A 119 -17.74 -3.05 -24.97
N THR A 120 -16.44 -2.97 -25.18
CA THR A 120 -15.57 -4.09 -25.56
C THR A 120 -15.68 -5.20 -24.52
N GLY A 121 -15.49 -4.91 -23.23
CA GLY A 121 -15.57 -5.92 -22.18
C GLY A 121 -16.96 -6.55 -22.04
N GLN A 122 -18.03 -5.78 -22.25
CA GLN A 122 -19.40 -6.32 -22.30
C GLN A 122 -19.59 -7.29 -23.46
N TYR A 123 -19.02 -6.97 -24.63
CA TYR A 123 -19.05 -7.86 -25.78
C TYR A 123 -18.30 -9.17 -25.51
N LEU A 124 -17.07 -9.08 -24.98
CA LEU A 124 -16.25 -10.24 -24.60
C LEU A 124 -16.98 -11.11 -23.55
N GLY A 125 -17.53 -10.50 -22.50
CA GLY A 125 -18.29 -11.22 -21.48
C GLY A 125 -19.48 -12.02 -22.02
N GLY A 126 -20.07 -11.59 -23.14
CA GLY A 126 -21.20 -12.29 -23.79
C GLY A 126 -20.82 -13.27 -24.91
N HIS A 127 -19.64 -13.13 -25.54
CA HIS A 127 -19.27 -13.89 -26.76
C HIS A 127 -17.97 -14.70 -26.61
N GLY A 128 -17.29 -14.59 -25.48
CA GLY A 128 -16.03 -15.27 -25.18
C GLY A 128 -14.99 -14.31 -24.60
N ILE A 129 -14.20 -14.79 -23.65
CA ILE A 129 -13.21 -13.97 -22.92
C ILE A 129 -12.08 -13.46 -23.83
N LEU A 130 -11.80 -14.16 -24.93
CA LEU A 130 -10.73 -13.79 -25.86
C LEU A 130 -11.27 -12.96 -27.04
N PRO A 131 -10.52 -11.95 -27.51
CA PRO A 131 -10.90 -11.16 -28.67
C PRO A 131 -11.16 -12.04 -29.91
N PRO A 132 -12.28 -11.83 -30.63
CA PRO A 132 -12.53 -12.52 -31.89
C PRO A 132 -11.54 -12.07 -32.96
N ARG A 133 -11.38 -12.89 -34.00
CA ARG A 133 -10.43 -12.62 -35.09
C ARG A 133 -10.81 -11.41 -35.95
N THR A 134 -12.07 -10.99 -35.97
CA THR A 134 -12.59 -9.94 -36.86
C THR A 134 -13.15 -8.77 -36.05
N ASP A 135 -13.04 -7.56 -36.58
CA ASP A 135 -13.56 -6.35 -35.94
C ASP A 135 -15.09 -6.30 -35.97
N VAL A 136 -15.70 -6.31 -34.78
CA VAL A 136 -17.15 -6.31 -34.58
C VAL A 136 -17.74 -4.92 -34.36
N PHE A 137 -16.89 -3.92 -34.11
CA PHE A 137 -17.31 -2.55 -33.79
C PHE A 137 -17.17 -1.62 -35.00
N SER A 138 -16.21 -1.89 -35.90
CA SER A 138 -16.01 -1.07 -37.09
C SER A 138 -16.99 -1.39 -38.21
N HIS A 139 -17.63 -0.35 -38.74
CA HIS A 139 -18.59 -0.46 -39.84
C HIS A 139 -17.91 -0.66 -41.21
N SER A 140 -16.72 -0.10 -41.40
CA SER A 140 -16.00 -0.14 -42.69
C SER A 140 -14.86 -1.15 -42.74
N ALA A 141 -14.48 -1.73 -41.60
CA ALA A 141 -13.31 -2.61 -41.46
C ALA A 141 -13.64 -3.98 -40.85
N THR A 142 -14.87 -4.47 -41.05
CA THR A 142 -15.37 -5.71 -40.43
C THR A 142 -14.51 -6.95 -40.77
N GLU A 143 -13.82 -6.95 -41.91
CA GLU A 143 -12.94 -8.04 -42.35
C GLU A 143 -11.49 -7.91 -41.85
N LEU A 144 -11.14 -6.81 -41.16
CA LEU A 144 -9.79 -6.62 -40.63
C LEU A 144 -9.62 -7.35 -39.29
N PRO A 145 -8.39 -7.83 -39.01
CA PRO A 145 -8.10 -8.47 -37.75
C PRO A 145 -8.18 -7.47 -36.60
N TRP A 146 -8.96 -7.81 -35.58
CA TRP A 146 -9.06 -7.00 -34.37
C TRP A 146 -8.04 -7.47 -33.33
N VAL A 147 -7.00 -6.67 -33.14
CA VAL A 147 -5.95 -6.93 -32.14
C VAL A 147 -6.26 -6.12 -30.88
N ASN A 148 -6.72 -6.80 -29.84
CA ASN A 148 -6.98 -6.20 -28.54
C ASN A 148 -6.05 -6.78 -27.47
N LEU A 149 -4.95 -6.07 -27.21
CA LEU A 149 -3.93 -6.44 -26.22
C LEU A 149 -4.33 -6.10 -24.77
N SER A 150 -5.42 -5.35 -24.59
CA SER A 150 -5.92 -4.89 -23.28
C SER A 150 -7.23 -5.58 -22.89
N TRP A 151 -7.48 -6.78 -23.41
CA TRP A 151 -8.73 -7.52 -23.24
C TRP A 151 -9.11 -7.73 -21.77
N LEU A 152 -8.12 -7.94 -20.88
CA LEU A 152 -8.39 -8.12 -19.46
C LEU A 152 -8.84 -6.82 -18.80
N PHE A 153 -8.24 -5.69 -19.19
CA PHE A 153 -8.67 -4.37 -18.72
C PHE A 153 -10.11 -4.07 -19.14
N ASP A 154 -10.49 -4.44 -20.36
CA ASP A 154 -11.85 -4.27 -20.85
C ASP A 154 -12.86 -5.08 -20.03
N LEU A 155 -12.54 -6.34 -19.74
CA LEU A 155 -13.40 -7.20 -18.92
C LEU A 155 -13.57 -6.65 -17.49
N PHE A 156 -12.49 -6.16 -16.88
CA PHE A 156 -12.56 -5.50 -15.56
C PHE A 156 -13.38 -4.20 -15.60
N SER A 157 -13.22 -3.39 -16.66
CA SER A 157 -13.98 -2.16 -16.84
C SER A 157 -15.47 -2.46 -17.03
N ALA A 158 -15.82 -3.47 -17.82
CA ALA A 158 -17.20 -3.93 -17.99
C ALA A 158 -17.81 -4.46 -16.68
N ALA A 159 -17.06 -5.26 -15.92
CA ALA A 159 -17.50 -5.77 -14.63
C ALA A 159 -17.75 -4.63 -13.62
N GLY A 160 -16.85 -3.65 -13.53
CA GLY A 160 -17.03 -2.46 -12.70
C GLY A 160 -18.28 -1.67 -13.08
N PHE A 161 -18.49 -1.46 -14.39
CA PHE A 161 -19.67 -0.77 -14.90
C PHE A 161 -20.98 -1.52 -14.60
N ALA A 162 -20.97 -2.86 -14.64
CA ALA A 162 -22.15 -3.67 -14.33
C ALA A 162 -22.58 -3.57 -12.86
N VAL A 163 -21.64 -3.36 -11.93
CA VAL A 163 -21.93 -3.28 -10.48
C VAL A 163 -22.56 -1.94 -10.08
N GLY A 164 -22.06 -0.82 -10.62
CA GLY A 164 -22.48 0.51 -10.16
C GLY A 164 -22.34 1.61 -11.19
N GLY A 165 -22.30 1.28 -12.48
CA GLY A 165 -22.23 2.22 -13.59
C GLY A 165 -20.99 3.13 -13.50
N ALA A 166 -21.17 4.40 -13.85
CA ALA A 166 -20.10 5.39 -13.84
C ALA A 166 -19.48 5.61 -12.46
N VAL A 167 -20.28 5.52 -11.38
CA VAL A 167 -19.80 5.71 -10.00
C VAL A 167 -18.78 4.63 -9.63
N ALA A 168 -19.08 3.37 -9.93
CA ALA A 168 -18.15 2.26 -9.67
C ALA A 168 -16.84 2.41 -10.45
N LEU A 169 -16.90 2.91 -11.70
CA LEU A 169 -15.72 3.20 -12.50
C LEU A 169 -14.87 4.33 -11.93
N THR A 170 -15.49 5.41 -11.43
CA THR A 170 -14.77 6.50 -10.76
C THR A 170 -14.10 6.01 -9.48
N VAL A 171 -14.79 5.19 -8.68
CA VAL A 171 -14.22 4.57 -7.48
C VAL A 171 -13.05 3.66 -7.83
N LEU A 172 -13.17 2.82 -8.86
CA LEU A 172 -12.09 1.94 -9.31
C LEU A 172 -10.85 2.74 -9.74
N LYS A 173 -11.04 3.80 -10.52
CA LYS A 173 -9.99 4.75 -10.90
C LYS A 173 -9.32 5.36 -9.67
N ALA A 174 -10.09 5.85 -8.71
CA ALA A 174 -9.59 6.48 -7.51
C ALA A 174 -8.78 5.52 -6.62
N ILE A 175 -9.26 4.28 -6.47
CA ILE A 175 -8.54 3.21 -5.78
C ILE A 175 -7.24 2.90 -6.51
N ALA A 176 -7.25 2.72 -7.83
CA ALA A 176 -6.04 2.43 -8.59
C ALA A 176 -4.98 3.55 -8.47
N ALA A 177 -5.39 4.82 -8.50
CA ALA A 177 -4.51 5.96 -8.26
C ALA A 177 -3.93 5.94 -6.83
N GLY A 178 -4.77 5.75 -5.80
CA GLY A 178 -4.34 5.66 -4.42
C GLY A 178 -3.36 4.51 -4.17
N VAL A 179 -3.65 3.33 -4.70
CA VAL A 179 -2.79 2.14 -4.62
C VAL A 179 -1.45 2.37 -5.33
N THR A 180 -1.46 3.06 -6.48
CA THR A 180 -0.23 3.44 -7.20
C THR A 180 0.67 4.31 -6.33
N PHE A 181 0.12 5.39 -5.75
CA PHE A 181 0.87 6.31 -4.89
C PHE A 181 1.33 5.64 -3.58
N TYR A 182 0.51 4.74 -3.03
CA TYR A 182 0.89 3.93 -1.88
C TYR A 182 2.11 3.04 -2.13
N PHE A 183 2.14 2.32 -3.26
CA PHE A 183 3.30 1.49 -3.60
C PHE A 183 4.52 2.32 -3.97
N LEU A 184 4.32 3.47 -4.62
CA LEU A 184 5.41 4.39 -4.95
C LEU A 184 6.07 4.95 -3.67
N LEU A 185 5.28 5.30 -2.64
CA LEU A 185 5.79 5.67 -1.31
C LEU A 185 6.52 4.52 -0.61
N LYS A 186 6.06 3.27 -0.77
CA LYS A 186 6.75 2.10 -0.25
C LYS A 186 8.03 1.77 -1.03
N ALA A 187 8.15 2.22 -2.27
CA ALA A 187 9.34 2.04 -3.10
C ALA A 187 10.45 3.05 -2.74
N THR A 188 10.19 4.05 -1.91
CA THR A 188 11.19 5.00 -1.42
C THR A 188 12.25 4.30 -0.54
N ARG A 189 13.51 4.73 -0.67
CA ARG A 189 14.62 4.23 0.14
C ARG A 189 14.49 4.70 1.60
N ARG A 190 14.93 3.85 2.54
CA ARG A 190 14.88 4.16 3.98
C ARG A 190 15.79 5.31 4.39
N ASP A 191 16.85 5.56 3.61
CA ASP A 191 17.88 6.55 3.94
C ASP A 191 17.52 7.96 3.47
N VAL A 192 16.40 8.12 2.75
CA VAL A 192 15.93 9.43 2.28
C VAL A 192 15.04 10.05 3.37
N PRO A 193 15.32 11.28 3.82
CA PRO A 193 14.48 11.96 4.80
C PRO A 193 13.07 12.11 4.23
N THR A 194 12.06 11.74 5.01
CA THR A 194 10.77 11.50 4.38
C THR A 194 10.04 12.75 3.92
N TRP A 195 10.28 13.90 4.55
CA TRP A 195 9.69 15.15 4.08
C TRP A 195 10.02 15.43 2.61
N TRP A 196 11.24 15.06 2.16
CA TRP A 196 11.63 15.12 0.75
C TRP A 196 10.84 14.15 -0.12
N ALA A 197 10.62 12.93 0.35
CA ALA A 197 9.81 11.94 -0.36
C ALA A 197 8.38 12.48 -0.57
N SER A 198 7.78 13.07 0.45
CA SER A 198 6.43 13.67 0.37
C SER A 198 6.37 14.83 -0.64
N ILE A 199 7.39 15.70 -0.68
CA ILE A 199 7.47 16.78 -1.69
C ILE A 199 7.58 16.20 -3.11
N CYS A 200 8.49 15.25 -3.33
CA CYS A 200 8.64 14.61 -4.63
C CYS A 200 7.36 13.90 -5.08
N MET A 201 6.64 13.28 -4.15
CA MET A 201 5.36 12.63 -4.42
C MET A 201 4.26 13.65 -4.73
N GLY A 202 4.22 14.80 -4.05
CA GLY A 202 3.33 15.90 -4.40
C GLY A 202 3.57 16.44 -5.81
N LEU A 203 4.83 16.61 -6.21
CA LEU A 203 5.20 17.00 -7.58
C LEU A 203 4.82 15.91 -8.59
N ALA A 204 5.08 14.65 -8.28
CA ALA A 204 4.68 13.52 -9.13
C ALA A 204 3.15 13.47 -9.29
N LEU A 205 2.40 13.78 -8.23
CA LEU A 205 0.94 13.84 -8.27
C LEU A 205 0.44 14.92 -9.23
N ILE A 206 1.03 16.13 -9.20
CA ILE A 206 0.65 17.20 -10.13
C ILE A 206 0.82 16.75 -11.59
N VAL A 207 1.93 16.09 -11.90
CA VAL A 207 2.21 15.59 -13.27
C VAL A 207 1.29 14.40 -13.64
N CYS A 208 0.99 13.52 -12.67
CA CYS A 208 0.15 12.35 -12.92
C CYS A 208 -1.35 12.66 -12.92
N ALA A 209 -1.78 13.80 -12.37
CA ALA A 209 -3.18 14.16 -12.24
C ALA A 209 -3.92 14.13 -13.60
N GLU A 210 -3.29 14.62 -14.66
CA GLU A 210 -3.84 14.58 -16.03
C GLU A 210 -3.95 13.16 -16.60
N GLN A 211 -3.20 12.22 -16.04
CA GLN A 211 -3.22 10.82 -16.46
C GLN A 211 -4.24 9.98 -15.70
N PHE A 212 -4.93 10.54 -14.69
CA PHE A 212 -5.99 9.84 -13.95
C PHE A 212 -7.28 9.78 -14.76
N THR A 213 -7.22 9.07 -15.87
CA THR A 213 -8.37 8.60 -16.64
C THR A 213 -8.50 7.10 -16.47
N LEU A 214 -9.71 6.57 -16.61
CA LEU A 214 -9.92 5.12 -16.57
C LEU A 214 -9.54 4.52 -17.93
N GLU A 215 -8.24 4.46 -18.17
CA GLU A 215 -7.61 3.90 -19.36
C GLU A 215 -6.50 2.92 -18.93
N PRO A 216 -6.04 2.03 -19.83
CA PRO A 216 -4.95 1.09 -19.53
C PRO A 216 -3.68 1.79 -19.01
N LYS A 217 -3.50 3.09 -19.26
CA LYS A 217 -2.36 3.89 -18.79
C LYS A 217 -2.27 3.98 -17.27
N LEU A 218 -3.41 3.96 -16.59
CA LEU A 218 -3.45 3.95 -15.12
C LEU A 218 -2.88 2.63 -14.56
N ILE A 219 -3.16 1.52 -15.25
CA ILE A 219 -2.56 0.22 -14.92
C ILE A 219 -1.06 0.23 -15.19
N THR A 220 -0.59 0.92 -16.24
CA THR A 220 0.85 1.14 -16.48
C THR A 220 1.54 1.79 -15.28
N LEU A 221 0.94 2.85 -14.73
CA LEU A 221 1.50 3.55 -13.56
C LEU A 221 1.54 2.64 -12.34
N LEU A 222 0.45 1.90 -12.08
CA LEU A 222 0.37 0.94 -10.99
C LEU A 222 1.40 -0.19 -11.13
N GLY A 223 1.49 -0.82 -12.30
CA GLY A 223 2.42 -1.91 -12.59
C GLY A 223 3.88 -1.47 -12.43
N LEU A 224 4.20 -0.24 -12.85
CA LEU A 224 5.53 0.34 -12.67
C LEU A 224 5.84 0.59 -11.19
N ALA A 225 4.91 1.19 -10.44
CA ALA A 225 5.07 1.42 -9.00
C ALA A 225 5.26 0.10 -8.23
N LEU A 226 4.51 -0.95 -8.59
CA LEU A 226 4.61 -2.27 -7.98
C LEU A 226 5.93 -2.97 -8.34
N THR A 227 6.40 -2.82 -9.58
CA THR A 227 7.71 -3.30 -10.04
C THR A 227 8.84 -2.66 -9.24
N LEU A 228 8.84 -1.32 -9.13
CA LEU A 228 9.82 -0.58 -8.35
C LEU A 228 9.79 -0.96 -6.87
N TRP A 229 8.61 -1.10 -6.30
CA TRP A 229 8.45 -1.54 -4.91
C TRP A 229 9.05 -2.93 -4.66
N LEU A 230 8.77 -3.91 -5.53
CA LEU A 230 9.32 -5.27 -5.42
C LEU A 230 10.85 -5.26 -5.50
N ILE A 231 11.41 -4.52 -6.46
CA ILE A 231 12.86 -4.37 -6.64
C ILE A 231 13.49 -3.73 -5.39
N THR A 232 12.96 -2.59 -4.93
CA THR A 232 13.46 -1.91 -3.73
C THR A 232 13.37 -2.81 -2.50
N ARG A 233 12.26 -3.55 -2.33
CA ARG A 233 12.06 -4.41 -1.17
C ARG A 233 13.05 -5.57 -1.14
N TRP A 234 13.40 -6.11 -2.30
CA TRP A 234 14.40 -7.15 -2.46
C TRP A 234 15.82 -6.62 -2.21
N GLN A 235 16.17 -5.45 -2.76
CA GLN A 235 17.47 -4.80 -2.51
C GLN A 235 17.69 -4.54 -1.01
N ASN A 236 16.66 -4.02 -0.31
CA ASN A 236 16.70 -3.69 1.12
C ASN A 236 16.57 -4.91 2.06
N GLY A 237 17.20 -6.04 1.71
CA GLY A 237 17.25 -7.26 2.53
C GLY A 237 15.97 -8.09 2.52
N GLY A 238 15.15 -7.99 1.46
CA GLY A 238 14.00 -8.88 1.29
C GLY A 238 14.41 -10.27 0.83
N SER A 239 13.62 -11.29 1.19
CA SER A 239 13.76 -12.64 0.63
C SER A 239 13.60 -12.60 -0.90
N SER A 240 14.43 -13.37 -1.60
CA SER A 240 14.35 -13.57 -3.06
C SER A 240 12.98 -14.10 -3.51
N ALA A 241 12.21 -14.71 -2.62
CA ALA A 241 10.82 -15.13 -2.86
C ALA A 241 9.91 -13.97 -3.31
N LYS A 242 10.16 -12.74 -2.85
CA LYS A 242 9.34 -11.58 -3.21
C LYS A 242 9.51 -11.18 -4.68
N LEU A 243 10.67 -11.48 -5.27
CA LEU A 243 10.96 -11.14 -6.65
C LEU A 243 10.19 -12.04 -7.62
N TRP A 244 9.73 -13.23 -7.19
CA TRP A 244 8.79 -14.06 -7.94
C TRP A 244 7.43 -13.40 -8.12
N GLY A 245 7.02 -12.51 -7.21
CA GLY A 245 5.80 -11.73 -7.38
C GLY A 245 5.82 -10.88 -8.66
N LEU A 246 7.02 -10.56 -9.17
CA LEU A 246 7.18 -9.77 -10.39
C LEU A 246 6.61 -10.48 -11.61
N ILE A 247 6.72 -11.82 -11.65
CA ILE A 247 6.15 -12.64 -12.72
C ILE A 247 4.64 -12.47 -12.75
N VAL A 248 3.99 -12.55 -11.58
CA VAL A 248 2.55 -12.32 -11.44
C VAL A 248 2.19 -10.93 -11.91
N VAL A 249 2.96 -9.91 -11.52
CA VAL A 249 2.76 -8.53 -11.99
C VAL A 249 2.82 -8.45 -13.51
N PHE A 250 3.83 -9.03 -14.17
CA PHE A 250 3.94 -8.98 -15.64
C PHE A 250 2.84 -9.76 -16.35
N VAL A 251 2.40 -10.91 -15.84
CA VAL A 251 1.28 -11.65 -16.43
C VAL A 251 0.01 -10.80 -16.38
N PHE A 252 -0.37 -10.27 -15.22
CA PHE A 252 -1.59 -9.46 -15.12
C PHE A 252 -1.46 -8.13 -15.87
N TRP A 253 -0.30 -7.48 -15.78
CA TRP A 253 -0.07 -6.18 -16.41
C TRP A 253 -0.05 -6.27 -17.93
N SER A 254 0.66 -7.25 -18.52
CA SER A 254 0.72 -7.40 -19.98
C SER A 254 -0.66 -7.60 -20.61
N ASN A 255 -1.56 -8.33 -19.93
CA ASN A 255 -2.93 -8.59 -20.39
C ASN A 255 -3.87 -7.39 -20.19
N MET A 256 -3.55 -6.48 -19.27
CA MET A 256 -4.31 -5.25 -19.07
C MET A 256 -3.83 -4.11 -19.95
N ASP A 257 -2.53 -4.04 -20.22
CA ASP A 257 -1.92 -2.92 -20.94
C ASP A 257 -0.65 -3.30 -21.72
N PRO A 258 -0.59 -3.00 -23.04
CA PRO A 258 0.59 -3.32 -23.85
C PRO A 258 1.86 -2.57 -23.44
N ARG A 259 1.77 -1.47 -22.66
CA ARG A 259 2.94 -0.74 -22.18
C ARG A 259 3.63 -1.41 -20.98
N ALA A 260 3.24 -2.64 -20.63
CA ALA A 260 3.98 -3.46 -19.67
C ALA A 260 5.46 -3.66 -20.03
N TYR A 261 5.86 -3.45 -21.29
CA TYR A 261 7.27 -3.45 -21.70
C TYR A 261 8.11 -2.41 -20.92
N LEU A 262 7.52 -1.35 -20.37
CA LEU A 262 8.23 -0.37 -19.54
C LEU A 262 8.81 -1.02 -18.27
N GLY A 263 8.09 -1.98 -17.67
CA GLY A 263 8.62 -2.76 -16.56
C GLY A 263 9.85 -3.59 -16.98
N LEU A 264 9.81 -4.19 -18.18
CA LEU A 264 10.95 -4.93 -18.71
C LEU A 264 12.16 -4.02 -18.95
N VAL A 265 11.93 -2.80 -19.47
CA VAL A 265 13.00 -1.79 -19.63
C VAL A 265 13.65 -1.47 -18.28
N VAL A 266 12.86 -1.32 -17.21
CA VAL A 266 13.41 -1.12 -15.85
C VAL A 266 14.28 -2.30 -15.41
N LEU A 267 13.85 -3.54 -15.64
CA LEU A 267 14.66 -4.72 -15.33
C LEU A 267 15.95 -4.79 -16.15
N MET A 268 15.88 -4.46 -17.43
CA MET A 268 17.04 -4.43 -18.31
C MET A 268 18.03 -3.35 -17.89
N LEU A 269 17.55 -2.17 -17.47
CA LEU A 269 18.41 -1.13 -16.92
C LEU A 269 19.07 -1.58 -15.61
N LEU A 270 18.32 -2.31 -14.75
CA LEU A 270 18.85 -2.85 -13.51
C LEU A 270 19.94 -3.90 -13.76
N THR A 271 19.70 -4.85 -14.67
CA THR A 271 20.68 -5.89 -15.01
C THR A 271 21.92 -5.30 -15.66
N PHE A 272 21.73 -4.32 -16.56
CA PHE A 272 22.82 -3.62 -17.22
C PHE A 272 23.64 -2.78 -16.23
N GLY A 273 22.96 -2.09 -15.30
CA GLY A 273 23.61 -1.35 -14.21
C GLY A 273 24.43 -2.26 -13.32
N GLU A 274 23.91 -3.44 -12.97
CA GLU A 274 24.65 -4.44 -12.19
C GLU A 274 25.85 -5.01 -12.98
N LEU A 275 25.71 -5.27 -14.28
CA LEU A 275 26.81 -5.73 -15.12
C LEU A 275 27.98 -4.72 -15.15
N ILE A 276 27.67 -3.43 -15.30
CA ILE A 276 28.66 -2.35 -15.23
C ILE A 276 29.28 -2.28 -13.82
N ALA A 277 28.46 -2.41 -12.77
CA ALA A 277 28.93 -2.36 -11.39
C ALA A 277 29.90 -3.52 -11.07
N VAL A 278 29.62 -4.71 -11.58
CA VAL A 278 30.51 -5.87 -11.49
C VAL A 278 31.82 -5.61 -12.22
N PHE A 279 31.76 -5.10 -13.45
CA PHE A 279 32.95 -4.76 -14.22
C PHE A 279 33.81 -3.68 -13.53
N ALA A 280 33.18 -2.75 -12.83
CA ALA A 280 33.84 -1.69 -12.05
C ALA A 280 34.29 -2.13 -10.64
N GLY A 281 34.05 -3.39 -10.23
CA GLY A 281 34.37 -3.88 -8.88
C GLY A 281 33.53 -3.26 -7.76
N ARG A 282 32.38 -2.65 -8.08
CA ARG A 282 31.47 -1.93 -7.16
C ARG A 282 30.06 -2.53 -7.18
N SER A 283 29.95 -3.86 -7.22
CA SER A 283 28.65 -4.53 -7.27
C SER A 283 27.73 -4.05 -6.13
N ILE A 284 26.49 -3.71 -6.50
CA ILE A 284 25.47 -3.25 -5.55
C ILE A 284 24.85 -4.46 -4.83
N LEU A 285 24.86 -5.62 -5.48
CA LEU A 285 24.35 -6.88 -4.96
C LEU A 285 25.50 -7.75 -4.45
N ASN A 286 26.02 -7.44 -3.25
CA ASN A 286 27.12 -8.20 -2.64
C ASN A 286 26.84 -9.71 -2.42
N ASP A 287 25.59 -10.17 -2.60
CA ASP A 287 25.18 -11.56 -2.43
C ASP A 287 25.01 -12.25 -3.80
N ASP A 288 25.82 -13.28 -4.06
CA ASP A 288 25.79 -14.06 -5.30
C ASP A 288 24.44 -14.76 -5.51
N SER A 289 23.74 -15.12 -4.43
CA SER A 289 22.40 -15.70 -4.49
C SER A 289 21.41 -14.71 -5.11
N LYS A 290 21.46 -13.44 -4.68
CA LYS A 290 20.59 -12.39 -5.23
C LYS A 290 20.83 -12.20 -6.71
N ARG A 291 22.10 -12.15 -7.14
CA ARG A 291 22.44 -12.02 -8.56
C ARG A 291 21.87 -13.16 -9.39
N SER A 292 22.03 -14.41 -8.95
CA SER A 292 21.48 -15.59 -9.64
C SER A 292 19.95 -15.49 -9.83
N HIS A 293 19.21 -15.08 -8.79
CA HIS A 293 17.75 -14.91 -8.89
C HIS A 293 17.35 -13.81 -9.88
N LEU A 294 18.08 -12.70 -9.91
CA LEU A 294 17.81 -11.61 -10.86
C LEU A 294 18.00 -12.09 -12.31
N TRP A 295 19.09 -12.81 -12.60
CA TRP A 295 19.34 -13.37 -13.93
C TRP A 295 18.30 -14.41 -14.35
N LEU A 296 17.70 -15.12 -13.40
CA LEU A 296 16.65 -16.10 -13.66
C LEU A 296 15.27 -15.45 -13.86
N ILE A 297 14.96 -14.38 -13.14
CA ILE A 297 13.62 -13.77 -13.18
C ILE A 297 13.43 -12.88 -14.41
N VAL A 298 14.49 -12.26 -14.94
CA VAL A 298 14.41 -11.44 -16.17
C VAL A 298 13.86 -12.23 -17.37
N PRO A 299 14.41 -13.41 -17.75
CA PRO A 299 13.86 -14.18 -18.86
C PRO A 299 12.47 -14.73 -18.56
N ILE A 300 12.17 -15.10 -17.31
CA ILE A 300 10.81 -15.55 -16.95
C ILE A 300 9.81 -14.40 -17.04
N SER A 301 10.20 -13.19 -16.65
CA SER A 301 9.36 -12.00 -16.78
C SER A 301 9.14 -11.63 -18.25
N LEU A 302 10.14 -11.85 -19.11
CA LEU A 302 10.00 -11.70 -20.56
C LEU A 302 9.01 -12.73 -21.13
N VAL A 303 9.12 -14.00 -20.73
CA VAL A 303 8.15 -15.03 -21.12
C VAL A 303 6.75 -14.68 -20.61
N ALA A 304 6.62 -14.24 -19.36
CA ALA A 304 5.36 -13.80 -18.78
C ALA A 304 4.71 -12.63 -19.53
N PHE A 305 5.52 -11.69 -20.02
CA PHE A 305 5.06 -10.58 -20.87
C PHE A 305 4.56 -11.06 -22.24
N LEU A 306 5.13 -12.14 -22.79
CA LEU A 306 4.74 -12.72 -24.08
C LEU A 306 3.48 -13.62 -24.00
N ILE A 307 2.92 -13.84 -22.80
CA ILE A 307 1.70 -14.65 -22.61
C ILE A 307 0.40 -13.87 -22.98
N ASN A 308 0.52 -12.66 -23.55
CA ASN A 308 -0.59 -11.88 -24.09
C ASN A 308 -0.92 -12.25 -25.54
#